data_AF-A0AA97IKL8-F1
#
_entry.id   AF-A0AA97IKL8-F1
#
_cell.length_a   1.000
_cell.length_b   1.000
_cell.length_c   1.000
_cell.angle_alpha   90.00
_cell.angle_beta   90.00
_cell.angle_gamma   90.00
#
_symmetry.space_group_name_H-M   'P 1'
#
loop_
_entity.id
_entity.type
_entity.pdbx_description
1 polymer ?
#
loop_
_entity_poly.entity_id
_entity_poly.type
_entity_poly.pdbx_seq_one_letter_code
_entity_poly.pdbx_strand_id
1 'polypeptide(L)' 'MRLLNLANGREEAHHERSDFIREQGRWYFIYPDIPTSLPGRNEACLCGSGKKYKKCCD' A
#
# COMPACT_ATOMS: atom_id res chain seq x y z
N MET A 1 -0.04 -9.94 -11.83
CA MET A 1 1.41 -9.65 -12.03
C MET A 1 2.21 -10.92 -11.77
N ARG A 2 3.34 -11.16 -12.44
CA ARG A 2 4.22 -12.30 -12.10
C ARG A 2 5.35 -11.82 -11.19
N LEU A 3 5.54 -12.50 -10.07
CA LEU A 3 6.55 -12.16 -9.06
C LEU A 3 7.36 -13.41 -8.73
N LEU A 4 8.66 -13.23 -8.49
CA LEU A 4 9.51 -14.32 -8.03
C LEU A 4 9.22 -14.55 -6.54
N ASN A 5 8.73 -15.74 -6.20
CA ASN A 5 8.56 -16.12 -4.81
C ASN A 5 9.95 -16.41 -4.21
N LEU A 6 10.39 -15.54 -3.30
CA LEU A 6 11.72 -15.60 -2.70
C LEU A 6 11.92 -16.83 -1.80
N ALA A 7 10.86 -17.49 -1.33
CA ALA A 7 10.96 -18.66 -0.48
C ALA A 7 11.25 -19.95 -1.27
N ASN A 8 10.82 -20.03 -2.53
CA ASN A 8 10.95 -21.24 -3.35
C ASN A 8 11.61 -21.02 -4.71
N GLY A 9 11.94 -19.78 -5.07
CA GLY A 9 12.60 -19.38 -6.32
C GLY A 9 11.73 -19.51 -7.58
N ARG A 10 10.42 -19.74 -7.44
CA ARG A 10 9.50 -19.94 -8.56
C ARG A 10 8.77 -18.66 -8.93
N GLU A 11 8.43 -18.54 -10.21
CA GLU A 11 7.59 -17.46 -10.70
C GLU A 11 6.13 -17.78 -10.38
N GLU A 12 5.49 -16.93 -9.58
CA GLU A 12 4.09 -17.07 -9.18
C GLU A 12 3.27 -15.90 -9.73
N ALA A 13 2.06 -16.21 -10.19
CA ALA A 13 1.12 -15.19 -10.66
C ALA A 13 0.30 -14.67 -9.49
N HIS A 14 0.48 -13.40 -9.17
CA HIS A 14 -0.37 -12.68 -8.24
C HIS A 14 -1.64 -12.27 -8.97
N HIS A 15 -2.76 -12.84 -8.52
CA HIS A 15 -4.10 -12.43 -8.90
C HIS A 15 -4.63 -11.47 -7.84
N GLU A 16 -4.76 -10.20 -8.21
CA GLU A 16 -5.30 -9.16 -7.34
C GLU A 16 -6.53 -8.51 -7.97
N ARG A 17 -7.43 -8.01 -7.11
CA ARG A 17 -8.56 -7.19 -7.50
C ARG A 17 -8.56 -5.96 -6.61
N SER A 18 -8.52 -4.79 -7.24
CA SER A 18 -8.45 -3.50 -6.57
C SER A 18 -9.71 -2.70 -6.85
N ASP A 19 -10.19 -2.00 -5.83
CA ASP A 19 -11.36 -1.14 -5.94
C ASP A 19 -10.93 0.33 -6.15
N PHE A 20 -11.75 1.07 -6.90
CA PHE A 20 -11.50 2.47 -7.22
C PHE A 20 -12.78 3.29 -7.10
N ILE A 21 -12.65 4.55 -6.70
CA ILE A 21 -13.75 5.52 -6.71
C ILE A 21 -13.42 6.69 -7.63
N ARG A 22 -14.44 7.21 -8.33
CA ARG A 22 -14.31 8.40 -9.18
C ARG A 22 -15.02 9.58 -8.54
N GLU A 23 -14.26 10.58 -8.11
CA GLU A 23 -14.77 11.81 -7.52
C GLU A 23 -14.24 13.04 -8.26
N GLN A 24 -15.13 13.98 -8.60
CA GLN A 24 -14.77 15.24 -9.28
C GLN A 24 -13.90 15.04 -10.55
N GLY A 25 -14.14 13.95 -11.27
CA GLY A 25 -13.40 13.60 -12.49
C GLY A 25 -12.02 12.97 -12.25
N ARG A 26 -11.64 12.68 -11.00
CA ARG A 26 -10.38 12.02 -10.63
C ARG A 26 -10.66 10.61 -10.11
N TRP A 27 -9.75 9.68 -10.42
CA TRP A 27 -9.80 8.31 -9.91
C TRP A 27 -8.92 8.18 -8.67
N TYR A 28 -9.47 7.54 -7.65
CA TYR A 28 -8.79 7.25 -6.40
C TYR A 28 -8.78 5.75 -6.18
N PHE A 29 -7.62 5.21 -5.83
CA PHE A 29 -7.47 3.83 -5.38
C PHE A 29 -8.06 3.69 -3.97
N ILE A 30 -8.93 2.71 -3.76
CA ILE A 30 -9.45 2.38 -2.44
C ILE A 30 -8.47 1.42 -1.79
N TYR A 31 -7.77 1.89 -0.75
CA TYR A 31 -6.96 1.04 0.10
C TYR A 31 -7.80 0.70 1.35
N PRO A 32 -8.39 -0.51 1.44
CA PRO A 32 -9.40 -0.83 2.45
C PRO A 32 -8.85 -0.82 3.89
N ASP A 33 -7.54 -1.00 4.07
CA ASP A 33 -6.90 -1.12 5.39
C ASP A 33 -6.15 0.14 5.86
N ILE A 34 -6.30 1.30 5.18
CA ILE A 34 -5.70 2.55 5.67
C ILE A 34 -6.60 3.18 6.74
N PRO A 35 -6.05 3.54 7.93
CA PRO A 35 -6.80 4.29 8.92
C PRO A 35 -7.34 5.60 8.34
N THR A 36 -8.53 6.03 8.79
CA THR A 36 -9.16 7.29 8.34
C THR A 36 -8.30 8.55 8.58
N SER A 37 -7.26 8.44 9.41
CA SER A 37 -6.27 9.48 9.67
C SER A 37 -4.86 8.99 9.32
N LEU A 38 -4.07 9.86 8.67
CA LEU A 38 -2.63 9.61 8.52
C LEU A 38 -1.97 9.46 9.90
N PRO A 39 -0.95 8.60 10.05
CA PRO A 39 -0.20 8.51 11.28
C PRO A 39 0.40 9.87 11.66
N GLY A 40 0.54 10.11 12.97
CA GLY A 40 1.31 11.24 13.46
C GLY A 40 2.73 11.20 12.91
N ARG A 41 3.36 12.36 12.71
CA ARG A 41 4.73 12.48 12.11
C ARG A 41 5.79 11.55 12.72
N ASN A 42 5.66 11.19 13.99
CA ASN A 42 6.60 10.33 14.71
C ASN A 42 6.16 8.86 14.82
N GLU A 43 4.95 8.50 14.39
CA GLU A 43 4.43 7.13 14.41
C GLU A 43 5.00 6.28 13.28
N ALA A 44 4.78 4.96 13.34
CA ALA A 44 5.24 4.04 12.30
C ALA A 44 4.56 4.33 10.95
N CYS A 45 5.32 4.20 9.86
CA CYS A 45 4.82 4.45 8.52
C CYS A 45 3.88 3.34 8.01
N LEU A 46 2.81 3.74 7.31
CA LEU A 46 1.81 2.85 6.72
C LEU A 46 2.38 1.88 5.67
N CYS A 47 3.54 2.16 5.07
CA CYS A 47 4.16 1.27 4.07
C CYS A 47 4.85 0.05 4.67
N GLY A 48 4.81 -0.13 6.01
CA GLY A 48 5.42 -1.28 6.68
C GLY A 48 6.95 -1.21 6.81
N SER A 49 7.58 -0.09 6.44
CA SER A 49 9.06 0.06 6.50
C SER A 49 9.65 0.09 7.92
N GLY A 50 8.81 0.21 8.95
CA GLY A 50 9.24 0.40 10.34
C GLY A 50 9.82 1.79 10.65
N LYS A 51 9.93 2.69 9.66
CA LYS A 51 10.41 4.07 9.86
C LYS A 51 9.31 4.97 10.43
N LYS A 52 9.70 6.07 11.09
CA LYS A 52 8.78 7.17 11.45
C LYS A 52 8.15 7.75 10.19
N TYR A 53 6.86 8.10 10.23
CA TYR A 53 6.11 8.61 9.08
C TYR A 53 6.83 9.78 8.39
N LYS A 54 7.30 10.77 9.17
CA LYS A 54 8.07 11.94 8.69
C LYS A 54 9.40 11.68 7.98
N LYS A 55 9.88 10.43 8.01
CA LYS A 55 11.14 9.99 7.41
C LYS A 55 10.89 8.96 6.30
N CYS A 56 9.64 8.80 5.85
CA CYS A 56 9.26 7.78 4.90
C CYS A 56 8.24 8.26 3.86
N CYS A 57 6.97 8.44 4.26
CA CYS A 57 5.86 8.72 3.33
C CYS A 57 5.11 10.03 3.65
N ASP A 58 5.62 10.83 4.61
CA ASP A 58 5.35 12.27 4.73
C ASP A 58 6.09 13.02 3.61
#